data_AF-M2YK62-F1
#
_entry.id   AF-M2YK62-F1
#
_cell.length_a   1.000
_cell.length_b   1.000
_cell.length_c   1.000
_cell.angle_alpha   90.00
_cell.angle_beta   90.00
_cell.angle_gamma   90.00
#
_symmetry.space_group_name_H-M   'P 1'
#
loop_
_entity.id
_entity.type
_entity.pdbx_description
1 polymer ?
#
loop_
_entity_poly.entity_id
_entity_poly.type
_entity_poly.pdbx_seq_one_letter_code
_entity_poly.pdbx_strand_id
1 'polypeptide(L)'
;MTTYNPPSFPHRPKHRNIFTEIKYQIHLAYYRYEINTALYVMSPGEKTAFNILFLSLIILLASGIYYYLPRATVFGLHRLAYYLTGTHKLVAAPGPDVSQGFLQRTVAGEAVATLGGQAMRVVNASGTLVG
;
A
#
# COMPACT_ATOMS: atom_id res chain seq x y z
N MET A 1 -25.55 -31.84 -14.47
CA MET A 1 -26.31 -31.93 -13.20
C MET A 1 -25.42 -31.44 -12.08
N THR A 2 -25.67 -30.26 -11.56
CA THR A 2 -24.94 -29.70 -10.41
C THR A 2 -25.51 -30.30 -9.14
N THR A 3 -24.74 -31.15 -8.46
CA THR A 3 -25.16 -31.79 -7.22
C THR A 3 -25.14 -30.75 -6.10
N TYR A 4 -26.32 -30.33 -5.65
CA TYR A 4 -26.49 -29.52 -4.44
C TYR A 4 -25.92 -30.28 -3.23
N ASN A 5 -24.92 -29.71 -2.57
CA ASN A 5 -24.33 -30.27 -1.35
C ASN A 5 -24.65 -29.33 -0.18
N PRO A 6 -25.63 -29.64 0.67
CA PRO A 6 -26.02 -28.77 1.75
C PRO A 6 -24.87 -28.62 2.77
N PRO A 7 -24.75 -27.44 3.42
CA PRO A 7 -23.74 -27.23 4.46
C PRO A 7 -24.06 -28.14 5.65
N SER A 8 -23.18 -29.09 5.93
CA SER A 8 -23.36 -30.03 7.05
C SER A 8 -22.91 -29.40 8.36
N PHE A 9 -23.74 -29.46 9.39
CA PHE A 9 -23.37 -29.01 10.73
C PHE A 9 -22.17 -29.83 11.27
N PRO A 10 -21.10 -29.18 11.75
CA PRO A 10 -19.96 -29.90 12.29
C PRO A 10 -20.31 -30.55 13.63
N HIS A 11 -20.04 -31.85 13.75
CA HIS A 11 -20.27 -32.61 14.97
C HIS A 11 -19.09 -32.43 15.93
N ARG A 12 -19.38 -32.13 17.20
CA ARG A 12 -18.35 -31.98 18.23
C ARG A 12 -17.75 -33.35 18.56
N PRO A 13 -16.43 -33.56 18.47
CA PRO A 13 -15.82 -34.84 18.80
C PRO A 13 -15.98 -35.14 20.30
N LYS A 14 -16.25 -36.41 20.64
CA LYS A 14 -16.44 -36.89 22.02
C LYS A 14 -15.14 -36.92 22.82
N HIS A 15 -14.00 -37.18 22.16
CA HIS A 15 -12.68 -37.20 22.77
C HIS A 15 -11.99 -35.84 22.57
N ARG A 16 -11.34 -35.36 23.63
CA ARG A 16 -10.87 -33.97 23.70
C ARG A 16 -9.35 -33.92 23.55
N ASN A 17 -8.87 -33.81 22.32
CA ASN A 17 -7.48 -33.50 22.00
C ASN A 17 -7.39 -32.07 21.45
N ILE A 18 -6.24 -31.42 21.61
CA ILE A 18 -6.02 -30.06 21.11
C ILE A 18 -6.22 -30.00 19.58
N PHE A 19 -5.70 -31.00 18.85
CA PHE A 19 -5.87 -31.11 17.41
C PHE A 19 -7.33 -31.34 16.98
N THR A 20 -8.10 -32.12 17.75
CA THR A 20 -9.51 -32.39 17.41
C THR A 20 -10.38 -31.17 17.65
N GLU A 21 -10.06 -30.38 18.70
CA GLU A 21 -10.70 -29.09 18.95
C GLU A 21 -10.36 -28.07 17.86
N ILE A 22 -9.09 -27.95 17.45
CA ILE A 22 -8.71 -27.05 16.35
C ILE A 22 -9.42 -27.45 15.05
N LYS A 23 -9.43 -28.75 14.70
CA LYS A 23 -10.13 -29.24 13.52
C LYS A 23 -11.62 -28.91 13.57
N TYR A 24 -12.26 -29.09 14.73
CA TYR A 24 -13.66 -28.73 14.94
C TYR A 24 -13.89 -27.22 14.75
N GLN A 25 -13.03 -26.38 15.30
CA GLN A 25 -13.12 -24.92 15.17
C GLN A 25 -12.99 -24.45 13.72
N ILE A 26 -12.06 -25.03 12.95
CA ILE A 26 -11.92 -24.73 11.52
C ILE A 26 -13.19 -25.10 10.76
N HIS A 27 -13.76 -26.27 11.05
CA HIS A 27 -15.00 -26.73 10.42
C HIS A 27 -16.19 -25.81 10.76
N LEU A 28 -16.27 -25.35 12.02
CA LEU A 28 -17.29 -24.40 12.46
C LEU A 28 -17.13 -23.03 11.82
N ALA A 29 -15.89 -22.56 11.65
CA ALA A 29 -15.60 -21.32 10.94
C ALA A 29 -16.01 -21.43 9.45
N TYR A 30 -15.71 -22.55 8.80
CA TYR A 30 -16.12 -22.82 7.43
C TYR A 30 -17.65 -22.83 7.28
N TYR A 31 -18.36 -23.53 8.16
CA TYR A 31 -19.82 -23.57 8.19
C TYR A 31 -20.44 -22.17 8.33
N ARG A 32 -19.92 -21.35 9.25
CA ARG A 32 -20.38 -19.95 9.43
C ARG A 32 -20.07 -19.08 8.21
N TYR A 33 -18.92 -19.29 7.58
CA TYR A 33 -18.54 -18.59 6.37
C TYR A 33 -19.55 -18.89 5.25
N GLU A 34 -19.87 -20.17 5.00
CA GLU A 34 -20.82 -20.54 3.94
C GLU A 34 -22.21 -19.91 4.16
N ILE A 35 -22.68 -19.88 5.41
CA ILE A 35 -24.00 -19.32 5.74
C ILE A 35 -24.03 -17.80 5.65
N ASN A 36 -23.10 -17.10 6.30
CA ASN A 36 -23.13 -15.64 6.36
C ASN A 36 -22.88 -15.00 4.99
N THR A 37 -22.13 -15.67 4.11
CA THR A 37 -21.86 -15.19 2.75
C THR A 37 -22.87 -15.75 1.72
N ALA A 38 -23.89 -16.49 2.16
CA ALA A 38 -24.89 -17.17 1.32
C ALA A 38 -24.28 -18.08 0.23
N LEU A 39 -23.02 -18.50 0.41
CA LEU A 39 -22.23 -19.23 -0.57
C LEU A 39 -22.76 -20.66 -0.81
N TYR A 40 -23.57 -21.17 0.11
CA TYR A 40 -24.23 -22.48 0.00
C TYR A 40 -25.36 -22.53 -1.05
N VAL A 41 -25.87 -21.37 -1.47
CA VAL A 41 -26.93 -21.26 -2.50
C VAL A 41 -26.34 -21.14 -3.90
N MET A 42 -25.06 -20.79 -4.01
CA MET A 42 -24.38 -20.63 -5.29
C MET A 42 -24.07 -21.97 -5.96
N SER A 43 -24.04 -21.94 -7.29
CA SER A 43 -23.51 -23.06 -8.07
C SER A 43 -22.02 -23.28 -7.72
N PRO A 44 -21.51 -24.53 -7.74
CA PRO A 44 -20.10 -24.81 -7.45
C PRO A 44 -19.12 -23.99 -8.31
N GLY A 45 -19.48 -23.68 -9.55
CA GLY A 45 -18.69 -22.80 -10.42
C GLY A 45 -18.69 -21.34 -9.94
N GLU A 46 -19.85 -20.80 -9.56
CA GLU A 46 -19.99 -19.43 -9.06
C GLU A 46 -19.24 -19.23 -7.73
N LYS A 47 -19.27 -20.23 -6.85
CA LYS A 47 -18.47 -20.25 -5.61
C LYS A 47 -16.98 -20.07 -5.87
N THR A 48 -16.45 -20.75 -6.90
CA THR A 48 -15.03 -20.59 -7.26
C THR A 48 -14.72 -19.21 -7.83
N ALA A 49 -15.61 -18.66 -8.67
CA ALA A 49 -15.44 -17.33 -9.23
C ALA A 49 -15.44 -16.25 -8.13
N PHE A 50 -16.36 -16.33 -7.17
CA PHE A 50 -16.42 -15.40 -6.04
C PHE A 50 -15.13 -15.43 -5.21
N ASN A 51 -14.63 -16.62 -4.88
CA ASN A 51 -13.39 -16.77 -4.12
C ASN A 51 -12.17 -16.22 -4.86
N ILE A 52 -12.08 -16.42 -6.17
CA ILE A 52 -10.99 -15.87 -6.98
C ILE A 52 -11.05 -14.33 -7.01
N LEU A 53 -12.25 -13.76 -7.18
CA LEU A 53 -12.44 -12.31 -7.15
C LEU A 53 -12.09 -11.72 -5.78
N PHE A 54 -12.50 -12.36 -4.70
CA PHE A 54 -12.20 -11.91 -3.35
C PHE A 54 -10.69 -12.02 -3.05
N LEU A 55 -10.07 -13.13 -3.45
CA LEU A 55 -8.63 -13.33 -3.30
C LEU A 55 -7.83 -12.32 -4.13
N SER A 56 -8.23 -12.07 -5.37
CA SER A 56 -7.56 -11.08 -6.24
C SER A 56 -7.70 -9.67 -5.67
N LEU A 57 -8.86 -9.31 -5.10
CA LEU A 57 -9.06 -8.05 -4.40
C LEU A 57 -8.12 -7.91 -3.20
N ILE A 58 -7.98 -8.95 -2.37
CA ILE A 58 -7.08 -8.93 -1.22
C ILE A 58 -5.62 -8.81 -1.67
N ILE A 59 -5.21 -9.54 -2.71
CA ILE A 59 -3.84 -9.45 -3.26
C ILE A 59 -3.59 -8.05 -3.84
N LEU A 60 -4.56 -7.48 -4.55
CA LEU A 60 -4.48 -6.11 -5.06
C LEU A 60 -4.32 -5.10 -3.91
N LEU A 61 -5.10 -5.26 -2.84
CA LEU A 61 -4.99 -4.38 -1.68
C LEU A 61 -3.65 -4.56 -0.97
N ALA A 62 -3.21 -5.80 -0.75
CA ALA A 62 -1.95 -6.13 -0.10
C ALA A 62 -0.75 -5.62 -0.91
N SER A 63 -0.77 -5.75 -2.24
CA SER A 63 0.26 -5.19 -3.12
C SER A 63 0.25 -3.67 -3.09
N GLY A 64 -0.93 -3.04 -3.12
CA GLY A 64 -1.07 -1.58 -2.96
C GLY A 64 -0.45 -1.10 -1.65
N ILE A 65 -0.75 -1.77 -0.54
CA ILE A 65 -0.13 -1.48 0.76
C ILE A 65 1.39 -1.71 0.67
N TYR A 66 1.85 -2.85 0.18
CA TYR A 66 3.27 -3.18 0.14
C TYR A 66 4.11 -2.16 -0.66
N TYR A 67 3.62 -1.71 -1.81
CA TYR A 67 4.36 -0.76 -2.66
C TYR A 67 4.18 0.70 -2.24
N TYR A 68 2.99 1.09 -1.77
CA TYR A 68 2.69 2.49 -1.45
C TYR A 68 3.03 2.87 -0.01
N LEU A 69 2.79 1.98 0.95
CA LEU A 69 3.01 2.23 2.37
C LEU A 69 4.45 2.66 2.71
N PRO A 70 5.54 2.02 2.23
CA PRO A 70 6.90 2.44 2.58
C PRO A 70 7.21 3.86 2.11
N ARG A 71 6.74 4.24 0.92
CA ARG A 71 6.90 5.61 0.41
C ARG A 71 6.11 6.60 1.26
N ALA A 72 4.85 6.28 1.55
CA ALA A 72 3.99 7.12 2.39
C ALA A 72 4.55 7.30 3.81
N THR A 73 5.12 6.25 4.41
CA THR A 73 5.72 6.32 5.75
C THR A 73 7.01 7.13 5.77
N VAL A 74 7.86 7.04 4.74
CA VAL A 74 9.09 7.84 4.67
C VAL A 74 8.76 9.33 4.55
N PHE A 75 7.81 9.70 3.69
CA PHE A 75 7.36 11.10 3.59
C PHE A 75 6.70 11.59 4.88
N GLY A 76 5.88 10.75 5.51
CA GLY A 76 5.25 11.05 6.80
C GLY A 76 6.26 11.27 7.92
N LEU A 77 7.24 10.37 8.05
CA LEU A 77 8.31 10.47 9.05
C LEU A 77 9.21 11.66 8.80
N HIS A 78 9.55 11.96 7.54
CA HIS A 78 10.33 13.15 7.20
C HIS A 78 9.58 14.44 7.59
N ARG A 79 8.27 14.50 7.35
CA ARG A 79 7.44 15.64 7.73
C ARG A 79 7.24 15.74 9.24
N LEU A 80 7.12 14.61 9.93
CA LEU A 80 7.04 14.55 11.39
C LEU A 80 8.37 14.98 12.03
N ALA A 81 9.50 14.50 11.50
CA ALA A 81 10.83 14.93 11.88
C ALA A 81 11.04 16.43 11.62
N TYR A 82 10.52 16.95 10.50
CA TYR A 82 10.52 18.38 10.20
C TYR A 82 9.75 19.19 11.25
N TYR A 83 8.53 18.77 11.61
CA TYR A 83 7.75 19.46 12.65
C TYR A 83 8.37 19.35 14.03
N LEU A 84 9.00 18.22 14.35
CA LEU A 84 9.67 18.00 15.64
C LEU A 84 10.99 18.77 15.78
N THR A 85 11.77 18.88 14.69
CA THR A 85 13.10 19.49 14.74
C THR A 85 13.05 21.00 14.49
N GLY A 86 12.02 21.51 13.80
CA GLY A 86 11.79 22.95 13.61
C GLY A 86 12.89 23.68 12.82
N THR A 87 13.86 22.98 12.25
CA THR A 87 15.02 23.60 11.59
C THR A 87 14.87 23.63 10.07
N HIS A 88 14.90 24.83 9.49
CA HIS A 88 14.94 25.11 8.04
C HIS A 88 16.28 24.76 7.36
N LYS A 89 16.98 23.72 7.82
CA LYS A 89 18.24 23.30 7.18
C LYS A 89 17.98 22.03 6.41
N LEU A 90 18.01 22.16 5.09
CA LEU A 90 18.11 21.09 4.10
C LEU A 90 19.34 20.24 4.45
N VAL A 91 19.21 19.31 5.39
CA VAL A 91 20.21 18.26 5.59
C VAL A 91 20.00 17.31 4.44
N ALA A 92 20.73 17.58 3.35
CA ALA A 92 20.99 16.63 2.29
C ALA A 92 21.61 15.38 2.93
N ALA A 93 20.77 14.37 3.18
CA ALA A 93 21.24 13.03 3.43
C ALA A 93 21.98 12.56 2.16
N PRO A 94 23.16 11.93 2.28
CA PRO A 94 23.87 11.37 1.13
C PRO A 94 23.15 10.08 0.73
N GLY A 95 22.04 10.23 0.02
CA GLY A 95 21.32 9.19 -0.69
C GLY A 95 21.20 9.58 -2.16
N PRO A 96 21.14 8.62 -3.09
CA PRO A 96 21.29 8.89 -4.51
C PRO A 96 20.17 9.84 -4.99
N ASP A 97 20.59 10.90 -5.67
CA ASP A 97 19.83 12.00 -6.27
C ASP A 97 18.34 11.72 -6.56
N VAL A 98 17.46 11.97 -5.58
CA VAL A 98 16.01 12.16 -5.79
C VAL A 98 15.65 13.65 -5.89
N SER A 99 16.64 14.53 -5.74
CA SER A 99 16.54 16.00 -5.76
C SER A 99 16.22 16.58 -7.15
N GLN A 100 16.49 15.86 -8.24
CA GLN A 100 16.22 16.37 -9.60
C GLN A 100 14.74 16.33 -9.99
N GLY A 101 13.95 15.40 -9.45
CA GLY A 101 12.53 15.25 -9.82
C GLY A 101 11.59 16.29 -9.20
N PHE A 102 11.94 16.85 -8.05
CA PHE A 102 11.09 17.84 -7.37
C PHE A 102 11.28 19.24 -7.96
N LEU A 103 12.51 19.62 -8.32
CA LEU A 103 12.76 20.88 -9.01
C LEU A 103 12.15 20.89 -10.41
N GLN A 104 12.15 19.77 -11.12
CA GLN A 104 11.55 19.73 -12.45
C GLN A 104 10.01 19.91 -12.43
N ARG A 105 9.34 19.48 -11.34
CA ARG A 105 7.89 19.65 -11.20
C ARG A 105 7.48 21.06 -10.76
N THR A 106 8.36 21.80 -10.10
CA THR A 106 8.12 23.22 -9.75
C THR A 106 8.55 24.17 -10.88
N VAL A 107 9.58 23.82 -11.66
CA VAL A 107 10.10 24.64 -12.77
C VAL A 107 9.23 24.53 -14.04
N ALA A 108 8.41 23.49 -14.18
CA ALA A 108 7.46 23.35 -15.29
C ALA A 108 6.24 24.29 -15.22
N GLY A 109 6.14 25.12 -14.18
CA GLY A 109 5.00 26.03 -13.95
C GLY A 109 5.13 27.40 -14.62
N GLU A 110 6.32 27.98 -14.74
CA GLU A 110 6.52 29.31 -15.34
C GLU A 110 7.96 29.46 -15.83
N ALA A 111 8.21 29.13 -17.10
CA ALA A 111 9.42 29.55 -17.78
C ALA A 111 9.13 29.73 -19.28
N VAL A 112 8.15 30.59 -19.60
CA VAL A 112 8.13 31.28 -20.89
C VAL A 112 9.18 32.39 -20.81
N ALA A 113 10.44 32.02 -21.02
CA ALA A 113 11.51 32.95 -21.35
C ALA A 113 12.48 32.18 -22.24
N THR A 114 12.16 32.19 -23.53
CA THR A 114 12.91 31.56 -24.60
C THR A 114 14.33 32.11 -24.66
N LEU A 115 15.29 31.19 -24.66
CA LEU A 115 16.71 31.36 -24.92
C LEU A 115 16.97 32.19 -26.19
N GLY A 116 17.45 33.42 -26.02
CA GLY A 116 18.31 34.12 -26.99
C GLY A 116 19.72 34.10 -26.43
N GLY A 117 20.64 33.40 -27.11
CA GLY A 117 21.92 32.97 -26.56
C GLY A 117 22.83 34.09 -26.05
N GLN A 118 23.41 33.85 -24.86
CA GLN A 118 24.82 34.03 -24.53
C GLN A 118 25.01 33.84 -23.02
N ALA A 119 25.94 32.95 -22.65
CA ALA A 119 26.60 32.81 -21.35
C ALA A 119 25.75 33.09 -20.10
N MET A 120 25.22 32.03 -19.48
CA MET A 120 24.65 32.08 -18.14
C MET A 120 25.76 32.40 -17.12
N ARG A 121 26.01 33.68 -16.90
CA ARG A 121 26.86 34.20 -15.84
C ARG A 121 26.07 34.08 -14.53
N VAL A 122 26.44 33.08 -13.72
CA VAL A 122 25.95 32.95 -12.34
C VAL A 122 26.54 34.10 -11.54
N VAL A 123 25.78 35.20 -11.41
CA VAL A 123 26.13 36.31 -10.51
C VAL A 123 25.74 35.88 -9.10
N ASN A 124 26.73 35.44 -8.32
CA ASN A 124 26.56 35.20 -6.89
C ASN A 124 26.45 36.56 -6.19
N ALA A 125 25.25 36.90 -5.71
CA ALA A 125 24.94 38.13 -5.00
C ALA A 125 25.39 38.08 -3.54
N SER A 126 26.67 37.81 -3.28
CA SER A 126 27.24 37.77 -1.93
C SER A 126 28.75 38.01 -1.98
N GLY A 127 29.17 39.28 -1.92
CA GLY A 127 30.60 39.60 -1.86
C GLY A 127 30.98 41.04 -2.24
N THR A 128 30.21 42.05 -1.83
CA THR A 128 30.69 43.44 -1.86
C THR A 128 31.12 43.85 -0.47
N LEU A 129 32.33 43.46 -0.05
CA LEU A 129 33.06 44.13 1.03
C LEU A 129 34.58 43.91 0.86
N VAL A 130 35.29 45.03 0.70
CA VAL A 130 36.72 45.28 0.97
C VAL A 130 37.74 44.84 -0.09
N GLY A 131 38.49 45.85 -0.60
CA GLY A 131 39.74 45.69 -1.33
C GLY A 131 39.87 46.67 -2.47
#